data_AF-A0A3D1S4W9-F1
#
_entry.id   AF-A0A3D1S4W9-F1
#
_cell.length_a   1.000
_cell.length_b   1.000
_cell.length_c   1.000
_cell.angle_alpha   90.00
_cell.angle_beta   90.00
_cell.angle_gamma   90.00
#
_symmetry.space_group_name_H-M   'P 1'
#
loop_
_entity.id
_entity.type
_entity.pdbx_description
1 polymer ?
#
loop_
_entity_poly.entity_id
_entity_poly.type
_entity_poly.pdbx_seq_one_letter_code
_entity_poly.pdbx_strand_id
1 'polypeptide(L)'
;MPFGALPLNTQAGYVTRATNMLFNNAAQTDFGNFSLPDATHFTLKAQLNVDGAILQSNQLNVEFTPQKITLSHNITNNHIAGSPFNFSIVGYGANDILLPSYNPQQLTVYASRIAPETGTEFGTLSFAEEYQVSTNPELNLVIPSTPLYGSQLRFTQGQYVYENAYFSDVGTIELYMVDQHAYRTVQSNTLRIGPFVPAYFDVQAVYTPEFEDATSDAFTYLGQPFFFDISALPKIEVTAYNALNQVAHNYTGELWKLFPSAAQTQAQISYTDVSGAGLTVNQATTPTTPTVSDYDNNDGSGQILLNNIALQYAKPTLPVSTFATGVDMVLDEAFLTDVNGTCYQIAYPGGCSAFTFSHITGTQQRYGRLNMINAFGPEDQTLSIALQAQYYSAGNWLLNIDDNSTNISLAQNLGQISLTPLPDSENNIASLYSNIQSAGFLAAGISDSSDLSFLPANLRGGLQVTISSLVGSPAWAKYLNYDWNGDGMINGLDAPSATINFGIYRGNDRKINYREVLE
;
A
#
# COMPACT_ATOMS: atom_id res chain seq x y z
N MET A 1 -49.63 2.31 -49.00
CA MET A 1 -50.02 1.19 -48.12
C MET A 1 -51.26 1.57 -47.34
N PRO A 2 -52.28 0.68 -47.21
CA PRO A 2 -53.60 1.01 -46.67
C PRO A 2 -53.60 1.68 -45.28
N PHE A 3 -52.54 1.45 -44.48
CA PHE A 3 -52.35 2.11 -43.18
C PHE A 3 -50.95 2.74 -42.99
N GLY A 4 -50.21 3.02 -44.08
CA GLY A 4 -48.80 3.47 -44.03
C GLY A 4 -48.54 4.88 -43.49
N ALA A 5 -49.54 5.52 -42.87
CA ALA A 5 -49.43 6.82 -42.23
C ALA A 5 -50.50 6.89 -41.13
N LEU A 6 -50.48 5.95 -40.19
CA LEU A 6 -51.19 6.15 -38.92
C LEU A 6 -50.37 7.16 -38.12
N PRO A 7 -50.84 8.40 -37.91
CA PRO A 7 -50.16 9.29 -36.99
C PRO A 7 -50.23 8.67 -35.60
N LEU A 8 -49.11 8.69 -34.86
CA LEU A 8 -49.16 8.50 -33.41
C LEU A 8 -50.11 9.55 -32.84
N ASN A 9 -51.30 9.14 -32.42
CA ASN A 9 -52.18 10.01 -31.63
C ASN A 9 -52.06 9.58 -30.18
N THR A 10 -51.10 10.18 -29.47
CA THR A 10 -50.79 9.90 -28.07
C THR A 10 -51.86 10.42 -27.09
N GLN A 11 -52.93 11.07 -27.58
CA GLN A 11 -54.02 11.60 -26.75
C GLN A 11 -55.30 10.74 -26.81
N ALA A 12 -55.42 9.84 -27.78
CA ALA A 12 -56.57 8.95 -27.92
C ALA A 12 -56.17 7.52 -27.54
N GLY A 13 -56.92 6.88 -26.62
CA GLY A 13 -56.67 5.49 -26.20
C GLY A 13 -56.88 4.43 -27.30
N TYR A 14 -57.42 4.83 -28.46
CA TYR A 14 -57.52 4.02 -29.67
C TYR A 14 -57.65 4.93 -30.90
N VAL A 15 -57.11 4.49 -32.04
CA VAL A 15 -57.30 5.14 -33.35
C VAL A 15 -58.00 4.14 -34.26
N THR A 16 -59.18 4.49 -34.78
CA THR A 16 -59.89 3.68 -35.78
C THR A 16 -59.70 4.29 -37.15
N ARG A 17 -59.25 3.49 -38.12
CA ARG A 17 -59.13 3.88 -39.53
C ARG A 17 -59.76 2.82 -40.42
N ALA A 18 -60.60 3.25 -41.35
CA ALA A 18 -61.19 2.39 -42.36
C ALA A 18 -60.46 2.57 -43.70
N THR A 19 -60.35 1.50 -44.47
CA THR A 19 -59.88 1.50 -45.85
C THR A 19 -60.73 0.53 -46.65
N ASN A 20 -60.95 0.83 -47.93
CA ASN A 20 -61.65 -0.09 -48.83
C ASN A 20 -60.73 -1.27 -49.20
N MET A 21 -61.33 -2.45 -49.32
CA MET A 21 -60.64 -3.68 -49.74
C MET A 21 -61.11 -4.03 -51.16
N LEU A 22 -60.17 -4.37 -52.04
CA LEU A 22 -60.51 -4.86 -53.39
C LEU A 22 -60.48 -6.38 -53.37
N PHE A 23 -61.59 -7.00 -53.74
CA PHE A 23 -61.73 -8.44 -53.86
C PHE A 23 -61.51 -8.87 -55.31
N ASN A 24 -60.80 -9.97 -55.50
CA ASN A 24 -60.62 -10.61 -56.79
C ASN A 24 -61.87 -11.41 -57.21
N ASN A 25 -61.83 -12.02 -58.39
CA ASN A 25 -62.93 -12.80 -58.93
C ASN A 25 -63.27 -14.06 -58.11
N ALA A 26 -62.43 -14.45 -57.16
CA ALA A 26 -62.68 -15.53 -56.20
C ALA A 26 -63.20 -15.01 -54.85
N ALA A 27 -63.62 -13.74 -54.77
CA ALA A 27 -64.03 -13.07 -53.53
C ALA A 27 -62.95 -13.10 -52.42
N GLN A 28 -61.67 -13.00 -52.82
CA GLN A 28 -60.53 -12.92 -51.91
C GLN A 28 -59.79 -11.59 -52.06
N THR A 29 -59.18 -11.13 -50.97
CA THR A 29 -58.33 -9.94 -50.93
C THR A 29 -57.10 -10.26 -50.10
N ASP A 30 -55.92 -9.81 -50.53
CA ASP A 30 -54.63 -10.12 -49.92
C ASP A 30 -53.93 -8.83 -49.46
N PHE A 31 -53.37 -8.89 -48.24
CA PHE A 31 -52.66 -7.81 -47.56
C PHE A 31 -51.21 -8.21 -47.20
N GLY A 32 -50.56 -9.05 -48.00
CA GLY A 32 -49.23 -9.60 -47.72
C GLY A 32 -48.04 -8.61 -47.63
N ASN A 33 -48.20 -7.33 -48.01
CA ASN A 33 -47.12 -6.32 -48.00
C ASN A 33 -47.46 -5.11 -47.12
N PHE A 34 -48.00 -5.36 -45.95
CA PHE A 34 -48.34 -4.31 -45.00
C PHE A 34 -47.18 -4.04 -44.03
N SER A 35 -46.80 -2.77 -43.87
CA SER A 35 -45.91 -2.33 -42.79
C SER A 35 -46.53 -1.19 -41.99
N LEU A 36 -46.15 -1.14 -40.71
CA LEU A 36 -46.44 -0.05 -39.80
C LEU A 36 -45.14 0.65 -39.39
N PRO A 37 -45.22 1.96 -39.10
CA PRO A 37 -44.07 2.71 -38.64
C PRO A 37 -43.74 2.48 -37.15
N ASP A 38 -44.56 1.73 -36.39
CA ASP A 38 -44.40 1.59 -34.94
C ASP A 38 -44.91 0.25 -34.37
N ALA A 39 -44.47 -0.10 -33.15
CA ALA A 39 -44.96 -1.25 -32.38
C ALA A 39 -46.33 -0.95 -31.77
N THR A 40 -47.35 -1.73 -32.13
CA THR A 40 -48.74 -1.51 -31.71
C THR A 40 -49.53 -2.82 -31.70
N HIS A 41 -50.58 -2.84 -30.88
CA HIS A 41 -51.68 -3.81 -31.00
C HIS A 41 -52.84 -3.15 -31.71
N PHE A 42 -53.41 -3.83 -32.71
CA PHE A 42 -54.69 -3.40 -33.25
C PHE A 42 -55.54 -4.59 -33.68
N THR A 43 -56.84 -4.34 -33.68
CA THR A 43 -57.84 -5.30 -34.11
C THR A 43 -58.32 -4.93 -35.51
N LEU A 44 -58.12 -5.83 -36.46
CA LEU A 44 -58.70 -5.74 -37.80
C LEU A 44 -60.12 -6.31 -37.79
N LYS A 45 -61.04 -5.56 -38.42
CA LYS A 45 -62.41 -5.98 -38.73
C LYS A 45 -62.75 -5.48 -40.14
N ALA A 46 -63.42 -6.29 -40.93
CA ALA A 46 -63.96 -5.92 -42.21
C ALA A 46 -65.49 -5.89 -42.14
N GLN A 47 -66.10 -4.94 -42.83
CA GLN A 47 -67.54 -4.83 -42.97
C GLN A 47 -67.89 -4.64 -44.44
N LEU A 48 -68.90 -5.36 -44.93
CA LEU A 48 -69.45 -5.21 -46.27
C LEU A 48 -70.95 -4.90 -46.17
N ASN A 49 -71.44 -3.94 -46.95
CA ASN A 49 -72.87 -3.69 -47.09
C ASN A 49 -73.29 -4.14 -48.50
N VAL A 50 -74.24 -5.07 -48.58
CA VAL A 50 -74.83 -5.54 -49.84
C VAL A 50 -76.34 -5.36 -49.75
N ASP A 51 -76.91 -4.51 -50.60
CA ASP A 51 -78.35 -4.25 -50.69
C ASP A 51 -79.05 -3.96 -49.34
N GLY A 52 -78.35 -3.31 -48.41
CA GLY A 52 -78.85 -2.96 -47.08
C GLY A 52 -78.57 -3.99 -45.98
N ALA A 53 -78.02 -5.16 -46.31
CA ALA A 53 -77.53 -6.15 -45.35
C ALA A 53 -76.06 -5.89 -45.00
N ILE A 54 -75.76 -5.78 -43.70
CA ILE A 54 -74.39 -5.61 -43.19
C ILE A 54 -73.80 -6.99 -42.84
N LEU A 55 -72.72 -7.35 -43.52
CA LEU A 55 -71.88 -8.50 -43.20
C LEU A 55 -70.64 -8.02 -42.46
N GLN A 56 -70.32 -8.66 -41.34
CA GLN A 56 -69.12 -8.37 -40.54
C GLN A 56 -68.20 -9.59 -40.51
N SER A 57 -66.89 -9.35 -40.60
CA SER A 57 -65.90 -10.41 -40.39
C SER A 57 -65.76 -10.75 -38.91
N ASN A 58 -65.06 -11.85 -38.63
CA ASN A 58 -64.42 -12.03 -37.33
C ASN A 58 -63.40 -10.91 -37.05
N GLN A 59 -62.99 -10.81 -35.79
CA GLN A 59 -61.93 -9.90 -35.38
C GLN A 59 -60.59 -10.63 -35.50
N LEU A 60 -59.57 -9.96 -36.03
CA LEU A 60 -58.19 -10.43 -36.04
C LEU A 60 -57.35 -9.46 -35.22
N ASN A 61 -56.78 -9.94 -34.11
CA ASN A 61 -55.81 -9.17 -33.34
C ASN A 61 -54.43 -9.36 -33.95
N VAL A 62 -53.75 -8.25 -34.26
CA VAL A 62 -52.39 -8.24 -34.77
C VAL A 62 -51.53 -7.48 -33.78
N GLU A 63 -50.38 -8.06 -33.46
CA GLU A 63 -49.36 -7.48 -32.60
C GLU A 63 -48.10 -7.20 -33.42
N PHE A 64 -47.62 -5.97 -33.37
CA PHE A 64 -46.32 -5.58 -33.92
C PHE A 64 -45.32 -5.46 -32.78
N THR A 65 -44.31 -6.32 -32.80
CA THR A 65 -43.21 -6.33 -31.83
C THR A 65 -41.95 -5.74 -32.43
N PRO A 66 -40.99 -5.26 -31.61
CA PRO A 66 -39.70 -4.82 -32.13
C PRO A 66 -38.99 -5.94 -32.90
N GLN A 67 -38.22 -5.55 -33.92
CA GLN A 67 -37.32 -6.48 -34.57
C GLN A 67 -36.15 -6.83 -33.65
N LYS A 68 -35.58 -5.84 -32.96
CA LYS A 68 -34.47 -5.97 -32.02
C LYS A 68 -34.60 -5.02 -30.84
N ILE A 69 -34.00 -5.42 -29.72
CA ILE A 69 -33.77 -4.56 -28.54
C ILE A 69 -32.27 -4.31 -28.46
N THR A 70 -31.86 -3.09 -28.15
CA THR A 70 -30.45 -2.74 -27.94
C THR A 70 -30.23 -2.20 -26.54
N LEU A 71 -29.32 -2.83 -25.81
CA LEU A 71 -28.80 -2.39 -24.52
C LEU A 71 -27.49 -1.64 -24.75
N SER A 72 -27.28 -0.55 -24.02
CA SER A 72 -26.04 0.22 -24.06
C SER A 72 -25.74 0.90 -22.73
N HIS A 73 -24.47 1.27 -22.52
CA HIS A 73 -24.02 2.07 -21.39
C HIS A 73 -22.97 3.11 -21.84
N ASN A 74 -22.62 4.06 -20.95
CA ASN A 74 -21.57 5.06 -21.21
C ASN A 74 -20.21 4.77 -20.56
N ILE A 75 -20.03 3.64 -19.85
CA ILE A 75 -18.72 3.21 -19.34
C ILE A 75 -17.73 2.98 -20.50
N THR A 76 -16.54 3.57 -20.41
CA THR A 76 -15.48 3.47 -21.45
C THR A 76 -14.16 2.88 -20.95
N ASN A 77 -13.91 2.93 -19.63
CA ASN A 77 -12.70 2.42 -18.97
C ASN A 77 -13.11 1.68 -17.68
N ASN A 78 -12.15 1.46 -16.77
CA ASN A 78 -12.46 1.06 -15.40
C ASN A 78 -13.53 1.98 -14.79
N HIS A 79 -14.59 1.39 -14.25
CA HIS A 79 -15.66 2.12 -13.56
C HIS A 79 -15.65 1.77 -12.08
N ILE A 80 -15.96 2.73 -11.22
CA ILE A 80 -16.01 2.47 -9.78
C ILE A 80 -17.26 1.64 -9.45
N ALA A 81 -17.08 0.48 -8.81
CA ALA A 81 -18.18 -0.33 -8.28
C ALA A 81 -19.05 0.52 -7.35
N GLY A 82 -20.37 0.43 -7.50
CA GLY A 82 -21.35 1.22 -6.76
C GLY A 82 -21.54 2.66 -7.26
N SER A 83 -20.67 3.18 -8.14
CA SER A 83 -20.85 4.52 -8.71
C SER A 83 -21.84 4.51 -9.88
N PRO A 84 -22.64 5.58 -10.07
CA PRO A 84 -23.64 5.66 -11.11
C PRO A 84 -23.03 5.72 -12.53
N PHE A 85 -23.73 5.14 -13.50
CA PHE A 85 -23.49 5.24 -14.93
C PHE A 85 -24.81 5.26 -15.72
N ASN A 86 -24.76 5.70 -16.97
CA ASN A 86 -25.94 5.74 -17.83
C ASN A 86 -26.14 4.37 -18.47
N PHE A 87 -27.34 3.82 -18.29
CA PHE A 87 -27.81 2.60 -18.95
C PHE A 87 -28.99 2.94 -19.87
N SER A 88 -29.09 2.29 -21.02
CA SER A 88 -30.17 2.54 -21.98
C SER A 88 -30.68 1.27 -22.64
N ILE A 89 -32.00 1.22 -22.84
CA ILE A 89 -32.70 0.17 -23.57
C ILE A 89 -33.48 0.83 -24.70
N VAL A 90 -33.31 0.34 -25.93
CA VAL A 90 -33.97 0.90 -27.12
C VAL A 90 -34.62 -0.19 -27.96
N GLY A 91 -35.87 0.02 -28.35
CA GLY A 91 -36.59 -0.85 -29.28
C GLY A 91 -36.51 -0.36 -30.73
N TYR A 92 -36.12 -1.24 -31.64
CA TYR A 92 -36.04 -0.93 -33.07
C TYR A 92 -36.93 -1.85 -33.91
N GLY A 93 -37.55 -1.28 -34.94
CA GLY A 93 -38.25 -1.98 -36.00
C GLY A 93 -37.30 -2.38 -37.13
N ALA A 94 -37.88 -2.66 -38.30
CA ALA A 94 -37.11 -2.93 -39.51
C ALA A 94 -36.21 -1.74 -39.90
N ASN A 95 -35.01 -2.03 -40.43
CA ASN A 95 -34.02 -1.05 -40.88
C ASN A 95 -33.57 -0.06 -39.78
N ASP A 96 -33.53 -0.50 -38.53
CA ASP A 96 -33.07 0.30 -37.37
C ASP A 96 -33.88 1.58 -37.12
N ILE A 97 -35.15 1.57 -37.53
CA ILE A 97 -36.09 2.64 -37.24
C ILE A 97 -36.53 2.51 -35.77
N LEU A 98 -36.36 3.58 -35.00
CA LEU A 98 -36.86 3.66 -33.63
C LEU A 98 -38.38 3.45 -33.59
N LEU A 99 -38.88 2.78 -32.56
CA LEU A 99 -40.32 2.51 -32.38
C LEU A 99 -40.88 3.37 -31.23
N PRO A 100 -41.40 4.59 -31.48
CA PRO A 100 -41.79 5.52 -30.42
C PRO A 100 -42.81 4.99 -29.41
N SER A 101 -43.68 4.07 -29.82
CA SER A 101 -44.72 3.47 -28.99
C SER A 101 -44.26 2.19 -28.28
N TYR A 102 -43.03 1.73 -28.53
CA TYR A 102 -42.53 0.52 -27.90
C TYR A 102 -42.44 0.68 -26.38
N ASN A 103 -43.05 -0.27 -25.68
CA ASN A 103 -42.92 -0.52 -24.25
C ASN A 103 -42.93 -2.05 -24.06
N PRO A 104 -42.03 -2.63 -23.25
CA PRO A 104 -41.93 -4.07 -23.10
C PRO A 104 -43.20 -4.69 -22.49
N GLN A 105 -43.51 -5.92 -22.89
CA GLN A 105 -44.62 -6.67 -22.30
C GLN A 105 -44.20 -7.52 -21.13
N GLN A 106 -43.13 -8.27 -21.26
CA GLN A 106 -42.64 -9.06 -20.15
C GLN A 106 -41.15 -9.21 -20.32
N LEU A 107 -40.42 -8.29 -19.71
CA LEU A 107 -38.98 -8.21 -19.82
C LEU A 107 -38.35 -9.14 -18.78
N THR A 108 -37.66 -10.17 -19.24
CA THR A 108 -36.81 -11.00 -18.39
C THR A 108 -35.37 -10.56 -18.56
N VAL A 109 -34.71 -10.25 -17.45
CA VAL A 109 -33.34 -9.74 -17.40
C VAL A 109 -32.43 -10.82 -16.85
N TYR A 110 -31.37 -11.10 -17.59
CA TYR A 110 -30.34 -12.07 -17.25
C TYR A 110 -29.01 -11.36 -17.12
N ALA A 111 -28.35 -11.52 -15.97
CA ALA A 111 -27.00 -11.03 -15.73
C ALA A 111 -26.09 -12.17 -15.30
N SER A 112 -24.86 -12.16 -15.79
CA SER A 112 -23.83 -13.14 -15.44
C SER A 112 -22.50 -12.45 -15.15
N ARG A 113 -21.80 -12.93 -14.12
CA ARG A 113 -20.41 -12.53 -13.87
C ARG A 113 -19.51 -13.16 -14.94
N ILE A 114 -18.60 -12.36 -15.50
CA ILE A 114 -17.54 -12.81 -16.39
C ILE A 114 -16.18 -12.79 -15.70
N ALA A 115 -15.91 -11.73 -14.91
CA ALA A 115 -14.72 -11.63 -14.09
C ALA A 115 -15.11 -11.10 -12.70
N PRO A 116 -14.50 -11.59 -11.62
CA PRO A 116 -13.62 -12.76 -11.61
C PRO A 116 -14.40 -14.05 -11.94
N GLU A 117 -13.73 -15.05 -12.53
CA GLU A 117 -14.37 -16.33 -12.89
C GLU A 117 -14.82 -17.11 -11.64
N THR A 118 -13.99 -17.06 -10.61
CA THR A 118 -14.28 -17.57 -9.27
C THR A 118 -14.57 -16.41 -8.32
N GLY A 119 -15.54 -16.60 -7.43
CA GLY A 119 -15.93 -15.60 -6.45
C GLY A 119 -17.08 -16.12 -5.60
N THR A 120 -17.10 -15.72 -4.33
CA THR A 120 -18.02 -16.22 -3.30
C THR A 120 -19.35 -15.49 -3.29
N GLU A 121 -19.38 -14.24 -3.74
CA GLU A 121 -20.57 -13.40 -3.77
C GLU A 121 -20.99 -13.03 -5.19
N PHE A 122 -22.30 -12.82 -5.38
CA PHE A 122 -22.85 -12.34 -6.64
C PHE A 122 -23.22 -10.87 -6.51
N GLY A 123 -22.52 -10.01 -7.25
CA GLY A 123 -22.88 -8.60 -7.38
C GLY A 123 -24.27 -8.41 -7.99
N THR A 124 -24.83 -7.24 -7.75
CA THR A 124 -26.17 -6.85 -8.20
C THR A 124 -26.09 -5.60 -9.08
N LEU A 125 -26.74 -5.65 -10.24
CA LEU A 125 -26.90 -4.51 -11.13
C LEU A 125 -28.25 -3.83 -10.86
N SER A 126 -28.22 -2.58 -10.39
CA SER A 126 -29.37 -1.69 -10.44
C SER A 126 -29.36 -0.95 -11.77
N PHE A 127 -30.48 -1.02 -12.49
CA PHE A 127 -30.66 -0.36 -13.79
C PHE A 127 -32.01 0.37 -13.91
N ALA A 128 -32.79 0.38 -12.83
CA ALA A 128 -33.96 1.22 -12.60
C ALA A 128 -34.14 1.41 -11.09
N GLU A 129 -34.93 2.42 -10.70
CA GLU A 129 -35.13 2.82 -9.29
C GLU A 129 -35.61 1.68 -8.35
N GLU A 130 -36.29 0.67 -8.86
CA GLU A 130 -36.77 -0.48 -8.08
C GLU A 130 -36.31 -1.84 -8.63
N TYR A 131 -35.58 -1.86 -9.75
CA TYR A 131 -35.18 -3.09 -10.41
C TYR A 131 -33.69 -3.35 -10.28
N GLN A 132 -33.40 -4.52 -9.71
CA GLN A 132 -32.08 -5.04 -9.49
C GLN A 132 -32.02 -6.48 -9.98
N VAL A 133 -30.94 -6.83 -10.69
CA VAL A 133 -30.68 -8.19 -11.15
C VAL A 133 -29.37 -8.69 -10.56
N SER A 134 -29.39 -9.87 -9.96
CA SER A 134 -28.20 -10.53 -9.45
C SER A 134 -27.41 -11.15 -10.61
N THR A 135 -26.09 -11.21 -10.47
CA THR A 135 -25.20 -11.95 -11.38
C THR A 135 -25.18 -13.46 -11.13
N ASN A 136 -25.97 -13.94 -10.16
CA ASN A 136 -26.20 -15.37 -9.98
C ASN A 136 -26.95 -15.93 -11.20
N PRO A 137 -26.37 -16.87 -11.96
CA PRO A 137 -26.99 -17.40 -13.18
C PRO A 137 -28.32 -18.15 -12.93
N GLU A 138 -28.60 -18.54 -11.69
CA GLU A 138 -29.86 -19.18 -11.29
C GLU A 138 -31.00 -18.17 -11.06
N LEU A 139 -30.68 -16.88 -10.96
CA LEU A 139 -31.63 -15.82 -10.67
C LEU A 139 -31.80 -14.91 -11.88
N ASN A 140 -33.01 -14.86 -12.42
CA ASN A 140 -33.42 -13.87 -13.41
C ASN A 140 -34.47 -12.93 -12.83
N LEU A 141 -34.51 -11.70 -13.33
CA LEU A 141 -35.53 -10.73 -12.94
C LEU A 141 -36.62 -10.69 -14.03
N VAL A 142 -37.87 -10.94 -13.64
CA VAL A 142 -39.04 -10.84 -14.55
C VAL A 142 -39.82 -9.57 -14.24
N ILE A 143 -39.98 -8.71 -15.23
CA ILE A 143 -40.68 -7.42 -15.13
C ILE A 143 -41.98 -7.50 -15.96
N PRO A 144 -43.18 -7.32 -15.36
CA PRO A 144 -44.47 -7.49 -16.04
C PRO A 144 -44.91 -6.28 -16.89
N SER A 145 -45.91 -6.49 -17.75
CA SER A 145 -46.43 -5.54 -18.77
C SER A 145 -47.16 -4.32 -18.22
N THR A 146 -47.65 -4.42 -16.98
CA THR A 146 -48.37 -3.33 -16.35
C THR A 146 -47.45 -2.69 -15.36
N PRO A 147 -47.02 -1.44 -15.59
CA PRO A 147 -46.56 -0.62 -14.49
C PRO A 147 -47.67 -0.65 -13.44
N LEU A 148 -47.45 -1.32 -12.32
CA LEU A 148 -48.14 -0.96 -11.09
C LEU A 148 -47.95 0.56 -10.95
N TYR A 149 -48.99 1.30 -10.53
CA TYR A 149 -48.84 2.74 -10.28
C TYR A 149 -47.59 2.95 -9.41
N GLY A 150 -46.53 3.55 -9.98
CA GLY A 150 -45.22 3.65 -9.36
C GLY A 150 -44.05 2.98 -10.10
N SER A 151 -44.26 2.02 -11.01
CA SER A 151 -43.12 1.36 -11.69
C SER A 151 -42.44 2.30 -12.71
N GLN A 152 -41.11 2.40 -12.58
CA GLN A 152 -40.27 3.39 -13.26
C GLN A 152 -39.56 2.87 -14.53
N LEU A 153 -39.73 1.60 -14.91
CA LEU A 153 -39.25 1.11 -16.21
C LEU A 153 -40.20 1.50 -17.34
N ARG A 154 -40.35 2.81 -17.59
CA ARG A 154 -41.21 3.35 -18.65
C ARG A 154 -40.40 3.88 -19.82
N PHE A 155 -40.70 3.36 -20.99
CA PHE A 155 -40.10 3.83 -22.23
C PHE A 155 -40.80 5.11 -22.68
N THR A 156 -39.99 6.11 -23.02
CA THR A 156 -40.43 7.36 -23.65
C THR A 156 -39.87 7.37 -25.07
N GLN A 157 -40.73 7.51 -26.08
CA GLN A 157 -40.31 7.49 -27.48
C GLN A 157 -39.53 6.19 -27.84
N GLY A 158 -39.93 5.04 -27.31
CA GLY A 158 -39.27 3.75 -27.60
C GLY A 158 -37.91 3.56 -26.92
N GLN A 159 -37.53 4.45 -26.01
CA GLN A 159 -36.28 4.42 -25.29
C GLN A 159 -36.49 4.52 -23.78
N TYR A 160 -35.71 3.76 -23.02
CA TYR A 160 -35.52 3.90 -21.59
C TYR A 160 -34.08 4.31 -21.31
N VAL A 161 -33.88 5.32 -20.46
CA VAL A 161 -32.56 5.79 -20.00
C VAL A 161 -32.59 5.88 -18.49
N TYR A 162 -31.57 5.34 -17.84
CA TYR A 162 -31.37 5.44 -16.41
C TYR A 162 -29.96 5.91 -16.12
N GLU A 163 -29.82 7.08 -15.51
CA GLU A 163 -28.52 7.75 -15.25
C GLU A 163 -27.87 7.28 -13.95
N ASN A 164 -28.63 6.60 -13.09
CA ASN A 164 -28.19 6.14 -11.77
C ASN A 164 -27.99 4.62 -11.73
N ALA A 165 -27.69 3.99 -12.88
CA ALA A 165 -27.39 2.56 -12.90
C ALA A 165 -26.07 2.32 -12.16
N TYR A 166 -25.97 1.25 -11.38
CA TYR A 166 -24.72 0.89 -10.72
C TYR A 166 -24.61 -0.63 -10.57
N PHE A 167 -23.38 -1.12 -10.51
CA PHE A 167 -23.11 -2.51 -10.18
C PHE A 167 -22.42 -2.56 -8.81
N SER A 168 -22.90 -3.39 -7.89
CA SER A 168 -22.47 -3.37 -6.48
C SER A 168 -21.11 -4.02 -6.22
N ASP A 169 -20.46 -4.59 -7.23
CA ASP A 169 -19.26 -5.41 -7.04
C ASP A 169 -18.22 -5.12 -8.14
N VAL A 170 -17.05 -5.75 -8.06
CA VAL A 170 -15.94 -5.55 -9.00
C VAL A 170 -15.94 -6.58 -10.13
N GLY A 171 -15.08 -6.33 -11.12
CA GLY A 171 -14.89 -7.22 -12.27
C GLY A 171 -15.81 -6.89 -13.43
N THR A 172 -16.19 -7.86 -14.25
CA THR A 172 -16.95 -7.62 -15.49
C THR A 172 -18.19 -8.47 -15.53
N ILE A 173 -19.29 -7.92 -16.02
CA ILE A 173 -20.57 -8.63 -16.16
C ILE A 173 -21.03 -8.65 -17.61
N GLU A 174 -21.89 -9.60 -17.93
CA GLU A 174 -22.70 -9.62 -19.16
C GLU A 174 -24.18 -9.57 -18.81
N LEU A 175 -24.94 -8.88 -19.66
CA LEU A 175 -26.36 -8.62 -19.50
C LEU A 175 -27.07 -8.87 -20.83
N TYR A 176 -28.18 -9.58 -20.81
CA TYR A 176 -29.11 -9.59 -21.93
C TYR A 176 -30.55 -9.63 -21.41
N MET A 177 -31.48 -9.18 -22.24
CA MET A 177 -32.89 -9.10 -21.91
C MET A 177 -33.72 -9.82 -22.97
N VAL A 178 -34.82 -10.43 -22.54
CA VAL A 178 -35.81 -11.07 -23.40
C VAL A 178 -37.16 -10.46 -23.13
N ASP A 179 -37.77 -9.82 -24.14
CA ASP A 179 -39.17 -9.38 -24.08
C ASP A 179 -40.08 -10.48 -24.64
N GLN A 180 -40.97 -10.98 -23.79
CA GLN A 180 -41.91 -12.03 -24.12
C GLN A 180 -43.26 -11.42 -24.54
N HIS A 181 -43.62 -11.63 -25.82
CA HIS A 181 -44.93 -11.28 -26.37
C HIS A 181 -45.83 -12.51 -26.52
N ALA A 182 -47.10 -12.28 -26.86
CA ALA A 182 -48.10 -13.34 -27.01
C ALA A 182 -47.71 -14.40 -28.06
N TYR A 183 -47.04 -13.99 -29.14
CA TYR A 183 -46.72 -14.87 -30.28
C TYR A 183 -45.24 -14.90 -30.67
N ARG A 184 -44.38 -14.14 -29.97
CA ARG A 184 -42.95 -14.00 -30.30
C ARG A 184 -42.13 -13.62 -29.07
N THR A 185 -40.83 -13.95 -29.10
CA THR A 185 -39.83 -13.39 -28.17
C THR A 185 -38.86 -12.49 -28.91
N VAL A 186 -38.44 -11.42 -28.26
CA VAL A 186 -37.42 -10.50 -28.77
C VAL A 186 -36.28 -10.44 -27.77
N GLN A 187 -35.12 -10.97 -28.15
CA GLN A 187 -33.91 -10.89 -27.34
C GLN A 187 -33.11 -9.64 -27.72
N SER A 188 -32.48 -9.01 -26.72
CA SER A 188 -31.52 -7.93 -26.95
C SER A 188 -30.15 -8.45 -27.41
N ASN A 189 -29.22 -7.54 -27.70
CA ASN A 189 -27.80 -7.91 -27.68
C ASN A 189 -27.36 -8.36 -26.27
N THR A 190 -26.30 -9.15 -26.22
CA THR A 190 -25.51 -9.32 -25.00
C THR A 190 -24.64 -8.08 -24.82
N LEU A 191 -24.77 -7.43 -23.68
CA LEU A 191 -24.04 -6.23 -23.30
C LEU A 191 -23.05 -6.59 -22.19
N ARG A 192 -21.77 -6.37 -22.46
CA ARG A 192 -20.71 -6.49 -21.47
C ARG A 192 -20.52 -5.15 -20.77
N ILE A 193 -20.45 -5.13 -19.44
CA ILE A 193 -20.33 -3.92 -18.62
C ILE A 193 -19.16 -4.07 -17.66
N GLY A 194 -18.33 -3.03 -17.55
CA GLY A 194 -17.10 -3.01 -16.75
C GLY A 194 -15.83 -2.96 -17.62
N PRO A 195 -14.65 -3.19 -17.03
CA PRO A 195 -14.43 -3.71 -15.67
C PRO A 195 -14.77 -2.68 -14.58
N PHE A 196 -15.33 -3.17 -13.48
CA PHE A 196 -15.57 -2.45 -12.24
C PHE A 196 -14.38 -2.64 -11.29
N VAL A 197 -13.94 -1.56 -10.66
CA VAL A 197 -12.85 -1.54 -9.67
C VAL A 197 -13.38 -1.01 -8.34
N PRO A 198 -12.70 -1.26 -7.21
CA PRO A 198 -13.12 -0.69 -5.94
C PRO A 198 -13.11 0.83 -5.98
N ALA A 199 -13.87 1.45 -5.09
CA ALA A 199 -13.93 2.89 -4.94
C ALA A 199 -12.76 3.43 -4.11
N TYR A 200 -12.37 2.69 -3.06
CA TYR A 200 -11.28 3.03 -2.17
C TYR A 200 -10.78 1.79 -1.42
N PHE A 201 -9.63 1.93 -0.79
CA PHE A 201 -9.14 1.00 0.22
C PHE A 201 -9.36 1.58 1.62
N ASP A 202 -9.66 0.71 2.58
CA ASP A 202 -9.38 0.93 3.99
C ASP A 202 -8.04 0.27 4.34
N VAL A 203 -7.27 0.89 5.24
CA VAL A 203 -5.93 0.41 5.63
C VAL A 203 -5.81 0.45 7.14
N GLN A 204 -5.40 -0.66 7.72
CA GLN A 204 -5.21 -0.81 9.17
C GLN A 204 -3.90 -1.52 9.48
N ALA A 205 -3.29 -1.20 10.62
CA ALA A 205 -2.14 -1.95 11.13
C ALA A 205 -2.61 -3.32 11.64
N VAL A 206 -1.94 -4.39 11.24
CA VAL A 206 -2.22 -5.74 11.79
C VAL A 206 -1.78 -5.80 13.25
N TYR A 207 -0.67 -5.14 13.57
CA TYR A 207 -0.14 -4.93 14.91
C TYR A 207 0.77 -3.70 14.92
N THR A 208 1.16 -3.24 16.11
CA THR A 208 2.16 -2.18 16.25
C THR A 208 3.55 -2.77 16.00
N PRO A 209 4.33 -2.24 15.03
CA PRO A 209 5.69 -2.73 14.83
C PRO A 209 6.61 -2.24 15.95
N GLU A 210 7.73 -2.95 16.13
CA GLU A 210 8.72 -2.63 17.16
C GLU A 210 10.14 -2.73 16.59
N PHE A 211 11.06 -1.94 17.13
CA PHE A 211 12.49 -2.01 16.81
C PHE A 211 13.21 -3.02 17.69
N GLU A 212 14.26 -3.62 17.15
CA GLU A 212 15.18 -4.47 17.91
C GLU A 212 16.44 -3.69 18.31
N ASP A 213 17.06 -4.09 19.43
CA ASP A 213 18.35 -3.57 19.86
C ASP A 213 19.48 -3.98 18.90
N ALA A 214 20.22 -3.01 18.36
CA ALA A 214 21.31 -3.30 17.43
C ALA A 214 22.61 -3.77 18.11
N THR A 215 22.74 -3.60 19.43
CA THR A 215 23.93 -3.94 20.20
C THR A 215 23.55 -4.75 21.44
N SER A 216 24.15 -5.95 21.54
CA SER A 216 24.10 -6.80 22.73
C SER A 216 22.68 -7.09 23.27
N ASP A 217 21.67 -7.10 22.39
CA ASP A 217 20.26 -7.32 22.72
C ASP A 217 19.76 -6.43 23.87
N ALA A 218 20.29 -5.19 23.96
CA ALA A 218 20.02 -4.30 25.09
C ALA A 218 19.90 -2.80 24.74
N PHE A 219 20.57 -2.32 23.68
CA PHE A 219 20.50 -0.92 23.26
C PHE A 219 20.98 -0.73 21.81
N THR A 220 20.87 0.51 21.32
CA THR A 220 21.43 0.95 20.04
C THR A 220 22.26 2.22 20.21
N TYR A 221 23.44 2.30 19.59
CA TYR A 221 24.20 3.56 19.58
C TYR A 221 23.66 4.53 18.52
N LEU A 222 23.70 5.83 18.80
CA LEU A 222 23.47 6.84 17.75
C LEU A 222 24.49 6.68 16.62
N GLY A 223 24.04 6.76 15.37
CA GLY A 223 24.85 6.43 14.20
C GLY A 223 25.00 4.93 13.93
N GLN A 224 24.36 4.05 14.69
CA GLN A 224 24.26 2.63 14.37
C GLN A 224 22.91 2.35 13.68
N PRO A 225 22.90 1.65 12.54
CA PRO A 225 21.65 1.13 11.97
C PRO A 225 20.98 0.12 12.90
N PHE A 226 19.66 0.20 13.06
CA PHE A 226 18.83 -0.74 13.80
C PHE A 226 17.61 -1.15 12.96
N PHE A 227 17.17 -2.40 13.12
CA PHE A 227 16.08 -2.99 12.34
C PHE A 227 14.79 -3.07 13.17
N PHE A 228 13.69 -3.34 12.49
CA PHE A 228 12.48 -3.84 13.14
C PHE A 228 12.73 -5.26 13.70
N ASP A 229 12.11 -5.56 14.84
CA ASP A 229 12.04 -6.92 15.37
C ASP A 229 11.40 -7.84 14.32
N ILE A 230 12.04 -8.97 14.05
CA ILE A 230 11.60 -9.94 13.04
C ILE A 230 10.20 -10.51 13.29
N SER A 231 9.71 -10.45 14.53
CA SER A 231 8.38 -10.87 14.96
C SER A 231 7.35 -9.75 14.93
N ALA A 232 7.79 -8.49 14.79
CA ALA A 232 6.96 -7.28 14.76
C ALA A 232 7.33 -6.34 13.60
N LEU A 233 7.53 -6.91 12.41
CA LEU A 233 7.77 -6.14 11.18
C LEU A 233 6.53 -5.30 10.79
N PRO A 234 6.68 -4.09 10.22
CA PRO A 234 5.54 -3.27 9.83
C PRO A 234 4.62 -3.99 8.84
N LYS A 235 3.36 -4.19 9.24
CA LYS A 235 2.38 -4.96 8.50
C LYS A 235 1.03 -4.27 8.50
N ILE A 236 0.48 -4.04 7.32
CA ILE A 236 -0.88 -3.51 7.13
C ILE A 236 -1.80 -4.54 6.50
N GLU A 237 -3.07 -4.45 6.85
CA GLU A 237 -4.19 -5.06 6.13
C GLU A 237 -4.89 -3.98 5.31
N VAL A 238 -5.21 -4.32 4.07
CA VAL A 238 -5.88 -3.46 3.10
C VAL A 238 -7.18 -4.14 2.73
N THR A 239 -8.31 -3.43 2.83
CA THR A 239 -9.63 -3.94 2.44
C THR A 239 -10.24 -3.05 1.37
N ALA A 240 -10.71 -3.64 0.28
CA ALA A 240 -11.33 -2.93 -0.84
C ALA A 240 -12.82 -2.69 -0.60
N TYR A 241 -13.27 -1.46 -0.83
CA TYR A 241 -14.68 -1.07 -0.69
C TYR A 241 -15.24 -0.47 -1.99
N ASN A 242 -16.52 -0.72 -2.25
CA ASN A 242 -17.27 -0.07 -3.34
C ASN A 242 -17.77 1.34 -2.90
N ALA A 243 -18.39 2.08 -3.82
CA ALA A 243 -18.90 3.43 -3.54
C ALA A 243 -20.14 3.46 -2.63
N LEU A 244 -20.68 2.29 -2.26
CA LEU A 244 -21.78 2.11 -1.31
C LEU A 244 -21.26 1.79 0.11
N ASN A 245 -19.94 1.87 0.34
CA ASN A 245 -19.26 1.50 1.59
C ASN A 245 -19.47 0.02 1.97
N GLN A 246 -19.51 -0.86 0.97
CA GLN A 246 -19.56 -2.31 1.16
C GLN A 246 -18.23 -2.93 0.69
N VAL A 247 -17.80 -4.00 1.35
CA VAL A 247 -16.59 -4.71 0.97
C VAL A 247 -16.77 -5.31 -0.43
N ALA A 248 -15.76 -5.11 -1.28
CA ALA A 248 -15.70 -5.68 -2.61
C ALA A 248 -15.07 -7.08 -2.53
N HIS A 249 -15.82 -8.08 -2.04
CA HIS A 249 -15.30 -9.42 -1.74
C HIS A 249 -14.62 -10.12 -2.94
N ASN A 250 -15.06 -9.79 -4.15
CA ASN A 250 -14.49 -10.33 -5.38
C ASN A 250 -13.24 -9.57 -5.88
N TYR A 251 -12.75 -8.56 -5.17
CA TYR A 251 -11.46 -7.91 -5.44
C TYR A 251 -10.33 -8.78 -4.87
N THR A 252 -10.01 -9.85 -5.58
CA THR A 252 -9.16 -10.94 -5.13
C THR A 252 -8.35 -11.53 -6.29
N GLY A 253 -7.26 -12.24 -6.01
CA GLY A 253 -6.45 -12.94 -7.00
C GLY A 253 -5.96 -12.03 -8.12
N GLU A 254 -6.32 -12.34 -9.37
CA GLU A 254 -5.90 -11.53 -10.53
C GLU A 254 -6.51 -10.11 -10.54
N LEU A 255 -7.61 -9.87 -9.83
CA LEU A 255 -8.20 -8.53 -9.73
C LEU A 255 -7.48 -7.64 -8.72
N TRP A 256 -6.76 -8.20 -7.75
CA TRP A 256 -5.95 -7.42 -6.82
C TRP A 256 -4.83 -6.71 -7.60
N LYS A 257 -4.66 -5.40 -7.40
CA LYS A 257 -3.65 -4.59 -8.12
C LYS A 257 -2.75 -3.75 -7.23
N LEU A 258 -2.88 -3.81 -5.91
CA LEU A 258 -2.01 -3.09 -4.99
C LEU A 258 -0.75 -3.92 -4.71
N PHE A 259 0.30 -3.69 -5.50
CA PHE A 259 1.62 -4.33 -5.34
C PHE A 259 2.72 -3.27 -5.32
N PRO A 260 3.00 -2.66 -4.15
CA PRO A 260 4.09 -1.69 -4.05
C PRO A 260 5.44 -2.33 -4.36
N SER A 261 6.33 -1.59 -5.01
CA SER A 261 7.68 -2.02 -5.37
C SER A 261 8.74 -1.56 -4.36
N ALA A 262 9.94 -2.16 -4.39
CA ALA A 262 11.09 -1.69 -3.60
C ALA A 262 11.42 -0.19 -3.83
N ALA A 263 11.27 0.29 -5.07
CA ALA A 263 11.48 1.70 -5.42
C ALA A 263 10.45 2.62 -4.76
N GLN A 264 9.19 2.17 -4.66
CA GLN A 264 8.16 2.90 -3.93
C GLN A 264 8.42 2.87 -2.43
N THR A 265 8.80 1.74 -1.84
CA THR A 265 9.20 1.65 -0.42
C THR A 265 10.34 2.62 -0.08
N GLN A 266 11.28 2.81 -1.00
CA GLN A 266 12.40 3.76 -0.84
C GLN A 266 11.98 5.23 -0.94
N ALA A 267 11.01 5.55 -1.80
CA ALA A 267 10.69 6.93 -2.18
C ALA A 267 9.40 7.48 -1.54
N GLN A 268 8.51 6.61 -1.06
CA GLN A 268 7.14 6.93 -0.63
C GLN A 268 6.88 6.50 0.83
N ILE A 269 7.94 6.20 1.57
CA ILE A 269 7.90 5.98 3.02
C ILE A 269 8.85 6.97 3.68
N SER A 270 8.34 7.69 4.67
CA SER A 270 9.12 8.66 5.43
C SER A 270 9.14 8.34 6.93
N TYR A 271 10.17 8.85 7.62
CA TYR A 271 10.46 8.57 9.02
C TYR A 271 10.70 9.88 9.75
N THR A 272 10.03 10.08 10.88
CA THR A 272 10.18 11.30 11.69
C THR A 272 10.44 10.93 13.14
N ASP A 273 11.39 11.61 13.78
CA ASP A 273 11.63 11.49 15.21
C ASP A 273 10.48 12.10 16.02
N VAL A 274 9.88 11.29 16.86
CA VAL A 274 8.86 11.67 17.85
C VAL A 274 9.25 11.25 19.27
N SER A 275 10.51 10.84 19.49
CA SER A 275 11.06 10.52 20.81
C SER A 275 11.24 11.74 21.71
N GLY A 276 11.27 12.94 21.11
CA GLY A 276 11.60 14.19 21.77
C GLY A 276 13.09 14.54 21.77
N ALA A 277 13.96 13.70 21.19
CA ALA A 277 15.39 13.99 21.03
C ALA A 277 15.66 15.09 19.98
N GLY A 278 14.77 15.24 18.99
CA GLY A 278 14.88 16.25 17.94
C GLY A 278 15.99 15.93 16.93
N LEU A 279 16.24 14.64 16.68
CA LEU A 279 17.30 14.16 15.79
C LEU A 279 16.75 13.72 14.44
N THR A 280 17.59 13.79 13.41
CA THR A 280 17.24 13.25 12.08
C THR A 280 17.26 11.72 12.10
N VAL A 281 16.21 11.10 11.59
CA VAL A 281 16.14 9.65 11.34
C VAL A 281 16.30 9.41 9.86
N ASN A 282 17.26 8.57 9.49
CA ASN A 282 17.51 8.19 8.10
C ASN A 282 17.24 6.71 7.89
N GLN A 283 16.81 6.35 6.69
CA GLN A 283 16.81 4.95 6.26
C GLN A 283 18.25 4.53 5.94
N ALA A 284 18.69 3.42 6.56
CA ALA A 284 20.07 2.95 6.51
C ALA A 284 20.27 1.72 5.61
N THR A 285 19.21 1.19 5.04
CA THR A 285 19.22 0.08 4.07
C THR A 285 18.49 0.47 2.79
N THR A 286 18.78 -0.24 1.70
CA THR A 286 17.90 -0.26 0.54
C THR A 286 16.77 -1.25 0.81
N PRO A 287 15.49 -0.82 0.87
CA PRO A 287 14.37 -1.72 1.11
C PRO A 287 14.21 -2.76 0.01
N THR A 288 13.65 -3.91 0.36
CA THR A 288 13.24 -4.92 -0.62
C THR A 288 11.78 -4.70 -1.05
N THR A 289 11.34 -5.41 -2.08
CA THR A 289 9.93 -5.42 -2.45
C THR A 289 9.09 -5.94 -1.27
N PRO A 290 8.02 -5.23 -0.86
CA PRO A 290 7.08 -5.71 0.15
C PRO A 290 6.50 -7.07 -0.22
N THR A 291 6.20 -7.89 0.79
CA THR A 291 5.47 -9.14 0.58
C THR A 291 3.98 -8.86 0.65
N VAL A 292 3.25 -9.16 -0.43
CA VAL A 292 1.79 -9.09 -0.46
C VAL A 292 1.23 -10.50 -0.31
N SER A 293 0.36 -10.72 0.68
CA SER A 293 -0.25 -12.01 1.00
C SER A 293 -1.75 -11.90 1.18
N ASP A 294 -2.42 -13.05 1.28
CA ASP A 294 -3.85 -13.17 1.65
C ASP A 294 -4.83 -12.44 0.71
N TYR A 295 -4.38 -12.04 -0.47
CA TYR A 295 -5.19 -11.30 -1.46
C TYR A 295 -6.00 -12.21 -2.40
N ASP A 296 -5.97 -13.53 -2.20
CA ASP A 296 -6.63 -14.54 -3.03
C ASP A 296 -7.70 -15.37 -2.27
N ASN A 297 -8.16 -14.86 -1.13
CA ASN A 297 -9.07 -15.54 -0.20
C ASN A 297 -10.58 -15.26 -0.45
N ASN A 298 -10.94 -14.38 -1.41
CA ASN A 298 -12.31 -13.95 -1.74
C ASN A 298 -13.04 -13.21 -0.62
N ASP A 299 -12.33 -12.44 0.20
CA ASP A 299 -12.95 -11.53 1.17
C ASP A 299 -12.72 -10.05 0.85
N GLY A 300 -12.02 -9.73 -0.24
CA GLY A 300 -11.74 -8.36 -0.67
C GLY A 300 -10.62 -7.69 0.10
N SER A 301 -9.84 -8.44 0.90
CA SER A 301 -8.70 -7.95 1.66
C SER A 301 -7.38 -8.52 1.16
N GLY A 302 -6.28 -7.95 1.63
CA GLY A 302 -4.92 -8.42 1.41
C GLY A 302 -3.96 -7.75 2.39
N GLN A 303 -2.81 -8.37 2.64
CA GLN A 303 -1.84 -7.89 3.61
C GLN A 303 -0.54 -7.49 2.95
N ILE A 304 0.08 -6.40 3.43
CA ILE A 304 1.38 -5.90 2.94
C ILE A 304 2.36 -5.88 4.10
N LEU A 305 3.43 -6.65 3.99
CA LEU A 305 4.53 -6.74 4.94
C LEU A 305 5.76 -6.00 4.40
N LEU A 306 6.27 -5.04 5.18
CA LEU A 306 7.48 -4.28 4.86
C LEU A 306 8.70 -4.97 5.45
N ASN A 307 9.68 -5.29 4.60
CA ASN A 307 10.86 -6.07 4.97
C ASN A 307 12.16 -5.26 4.75
N ASN A 308 13.22 -5.66 5.47
CA ASN A 308 14.58 -5.14 5.29
C ASN A 308 14.71 -3.61 5.44
N ILE A 309 13.99 -3.03 6.40
CA ILE A 309 14.09 -1.62 6.74
C ILE A 309 14.94 -1.50 8.00
N ALA A 310 16.11 -0.87 7.87
CA ALA A 310 16.87 -0.37 9.00
C ALA A 310 16.80 1.15 9.03
N LEU A 311 16.70 1.71 10.23
CA LEU A 311 16.79 3.13 10.47
C LEU A 311 18.07 3.46 11.23
N GLN A 312 18.47 4.72 11.17
CA GLN A 312 19.64 5.23 11.88
C GLN A 312 19.36 6.66 12.32
N TYR A 313 19.45 6.92 13.62
CA TYR A 313 19.51 8.28 14.12
C TYR A 313 20.86 8.89 13.75
N ALA A 314 20.84 10.07 13.13
CA ALA A 314 22.04 10.84 12.86
C ALA A 314 22.72 11.18 14.19
N LYS A 315 24.03 10.90 14.26
CA LYS A 315 24.82 11.23 15.43
C LYS A 315 25.26 12.70 15.36
N PRO A 316 24.81 13.57 16.29
CA PRO A 316 25.28 14.95 16.33
C PRO A 316 26.72 15.02 16.85
N THR A 317 27.34 16.20 16.78
CA THR A 317 28.70 16.44 17.32
C THR A 317 28.68 16.61 18.84
N LEU A 318 27.61 17.22 19.37
CA LEU A 318 27.42 17.40 20.81
C LEU A 318 26.70 16.18 21.42
N PRO A 319 27.15 15.68 22.58
CA PRO A 319 26.51 14.55 23.25
C PRO A 319 25.04 14.81 23.61
N VAL A 320 24.20 13.81 23.32
CA VAL A 320 22.78 13.79 23.68
C VAL A 320 22.57 12.72 24.74
N SER A 321 21.78 13.04 25.78
CA SER A 321 21.45 12.06 26.83
C SER A 321 20.64 10.90 26.24
N THR A 322 20.73 9.73 26.85
CA THR A 322 19.97 8.54 26.44
C THR A 322 18.46 8.82 26.34
N PHE A 323 17.81 8.23 25.35
CA PHE A 323 16.36 8.30 25.14
C PHE A 323 15.82 6.99 24.56
N ALA A 324 14.54 6.70 24.77
CA ALA A 324 13.88 5.58 24.10
C ALA A 324 13.55 5.97 22.65
N THR A 325 13.67 5.06 21.70
CA THR A 325 13.25 5.33 20.33
C THR A 325 11.77 5.68 20.26
N GLY A 326 11.44 6.63 19.40
CA GLY A 326 10.08 6.98 19.02
C GLY A 326 10.11 7.48 17.59
N VAL A 327 9.57 6.71 16.65
CA VAL A 327 9.58 7.06 15.22
C VAL A 327 8.16 6.96 14.66
N ASP A 328 7.72 7.99 13.96
CA ASP A 328 6.56 7.88 13.08
C ASP A 328 7.03 7.39 11.70
N MET A 329 6.43 6.29 11.22
CA MET A 329 6.60 5.81 9.85
C MET A 329 5.33 6.14 9.06
N VAL A 330 5.48 6.92 7.99
CA VAL A 330 4.37 7.33 7.12
C VAL A 330 4.48 6.63 5.77
N LEU A 331 3.43 5.91 5.39
CA LEU A 331 3.23 5.38 4.04
C LEU A 331 2.42 6.41 3.25
N ASP A 332 3.03 7.03 2.25
CA ASP A 332 2.39 8.10 1.48
C ASP A 332 1.20 7.59 0.66
N GLU A 333 0.30 8.49 0.26
CA GLU A 333 -0.90 8.16 -0.53
C GLU A 333 -0.59 7.35 -1.80
N ALA A 334 0.54 7.67 -2.47
CA ALA A 334 0.97 7.01 -3.69
C ALA A 334 1.47 5.57 -3.46
N PHE A 335 1.95 5.26 -2.24
CA PHE A 335 2.31 3.90 -1.84
C PHE A 335 1.05 3.02 -1.68
N LEU A 336 -0.06 3.64 -1.28
CA LEU A 336 -1.35 3.01 -1.03
C LEU A 336 -2.33 3.19 -2.20
N THR A 337 -1.83 3.43 -3.41
CA THR A 337 -2.62 3.57 -4.63
C THR A 337 -2.28 2.47 -5.63
N ASP A 338 -3.29 1.77 -6.13
CA ASP A 338 -3.13 0.73 -7.14
C ASP A 338 -3.00 1.31 -8.56
N VAL A 339 -2.69 0.44 -9.53
CA VAL A 339 -2.52 0.85 -10.94
C VAL A 339 -3.82 1.32 -11.61
N ASN A 340 -4.98 1.09 -11.00
CA ASN A 340 -6.28 1.55 -11.47
C ASN A 340 -6.68 2.91 -10.85
N GLY A 341 -5.88 3.44 -9.91
CA GLY A 341 -6.15 4.67 -9.18
C GLY A 341 -7.01 4.48 -7.92
N THR A 342 -7.30 3.25 -7.52
CA THR A 342 -7.93 2.95 -6.23
C THR A 342 -6.91 3.25 -5.14
N CYS A 343 -7.26 4.04 -4.13
CA CYS A 343 -6.33 4.44 -3.09
C CYS A 343 -6.95 4.34 -1.69
N TYR A 344 -6.09 4.32 -0.67
CA TYR A 344 -6.53 4.44 0.72
C TYR A 344 -7.25 5.78 0.95
N GLN A 345 -8.42 5.74 1.60
CA GLN A 345 -9.15 6.93 2.05
C GLN A 345 -9.60 6.74 3.49
N ILE A 346 -9.40 7.76 4.33
CA ILE A 346 -9.88 7.76 5.73
C ILE A 346 -11.41 7.78 5.80
N ALA A 347 -12.05 8.48 4.85
CA ALA A 347 -13.48 8.51 4.67
C ALA A 347 -13.80 8.63 3.19
N TYR A 348 -14.80 7.90 2.71
CA TYR A 348 -15.24 7.95 1.32
C TYR A 348 -16.55 8.74 1.17
N PRO A 349 -16.66 9.65 0.18
CA PRO A 349 -15.58 10.14 -0.69
C PRO A 349 -14.74 11.22 0.01
N GLY A 350 -13.41 11.07 0.06
CA GLY A 350 -12.52 12.00 0.77
C GLY A 350 -11.16 12.27 0.10
N GLY A 351 -10.84 11.55 -0.98
CA GLY A 351 -9.54 11.64 -1.65
C GLY A 351 -8.48 10.77 -0.99
N CYS A 352 -7.37 10.54 -1.68
CA CYS A 352 -6.31 9.65 -1.21
C CYS A 352 -5.67 10.17 0.08
N SER A 353 -5.24 9.25 0.94
CA SER A 353 -4.69 9.54 2.26
C SER A 353 -3.40 8.74 2.49
N ALA A 354 -2.53 9.27 3.34
CA ALA A 354 -1.37 8.53 3.86
C ALA A 354 -1.77 7.71 5.11
N PHE A 355 -1.04 6.63 5.38
CA PHE A 355 -1.19 5.83 6.60
C PHE A 355 0.02 6.02 7.50
N THR A 356 -0.15 6.04 8.82
CA THR A 356 0.95 6.26 9.77
C THR A 356 0.97 5.18 10.84
N PHE A 357 2.11 4.52 10.98
CA PHE A 357 2.47 3.83 12.21
C PHE A 357 3.07 4.86 13.16
N SER A 358 2.29 5.27 14.15
CA SER A 358 2.70 6.31 15.09
C SER A 358 3.54 5.73 16.23
N HIS A 359 4.57 6.48 16.62
CA HIS A 359 5.33 6.27 17.85
C HIS A 359 5.90 4.85 18.01
N ILE A 360 6.56 4.34 16.97
CA ILE A 360 7.25 3.05 16.98
C ILE A 360 8.44 3.13 17.95
N THR A 361 8.50 2.18 18.89
CA THR A 361 9.56 2.08 19.91
C THR A 361 10.28 0.73 19.82
N GLY A 362 11.24 0.47 20.72
CA GLY A 362 11.78 -0.89 20.90
C GLY A 362 13.26 -0.94 21.32
N THR A 363 14.00 0.16 21.18
CA THR A 363 15.42 0.21 21.57
C THR A 363 15.74 1.51 22.31
N GLN A 364 16.70 1.46 23.24
CA GLN A 364 17.25 2.66 23.86
C GLN A 364 18.41 3.21 23.00
N GLN A 365 18.32 4.49 22.63
CA GLN A 365 19.39 5.17 21.92
C GLN A 365 20.43 5.73 22.89
N ARG A 366 21.70 5.41 22.64
CA ARG A 366 22.86 5.85 23.44
C ARG A 366 23.83 6.64 22.59
N TYR A 367 24.18 7.87 23.00
CA TYR A 367 25.30 8.58 22.41
C TYR A 367 26.61 7.97 22.91
N GLY A 368 27.26 7.13 22.10
CA GLY A 368 28.44 6.39 22.52
C GLY A 368 29.78 7.05 22.18
N ARG A 369 30.87 6.66 22.85
CA ARG A 369 32.25 6.89 22.40
C ARG A 369 33.16 5.71 22.81
N LEU A 370 34.20 5.46 22.04
CA LEU A 370 35.27 4.55 22.42
C LEU A 370 36.40 5.35 23.09
N ASN A 371 36.54 5.20 24.41
CA ASN A 371 37.56 5.87 25.21
C ASN A 371 38.74 4.94 25.49
N MET A 372 39.93 5.51 25.67
CA MET A 372 41.13 4.78 26.09
C MET A 372 41.58 5.28 27.46
N ILE A 373 41.94 4.36 28.36
CA ILE A 373 42.43 4.71 29.70
C ILE A 373 43.95 4.73 29.71
N ASN A 374 44.52 5.84 30.18
CA ASN A 374 45.96 5.97 30.37
C ASN A 374 46.51 4.93 31.35
N ALA A 375 47.71 4.42 31.07
CA ALA A 375 48.38 3.42 31.90
C ALA A 375 49.70 3.97 32.46
N PHE A 376 49.90 3.85 33.77
CA PHE A 376 51.09 4.34 34.46
C PHE A 376 51.62 3.26 35.40
N GLY A 377 52.93 3.03 35.39
CA GLY A 377 53.54 2.11 36.34
C GLY A 377 55.06 2.04 36.19
N PRO A 378 55.70 1.16 36.98
CA PRO A 378 57.15 1.03 36.99
C PRO A 378 57.67 0.37 35.70
N GLU A 379 58.93 0.64 35.39
CA GLU A 379 59.62 0.17 34.18
C GLU A 379 59.75 -1.36 34.04
N ASP A 380 59.48 -2.11 35.13
CA ASP A 380 59.62 -3.56 35.24
C ASP A 380 58.27 -4.32 35.21
N GLN A 381 57.14 -3.62 35.06
CA GLN A 381 55.80 -4.24 35.02
C GLN A 381 55.15 -4.12 33.64
N THR A 382 54.30 -5.10 33.31
CA THR A 382 53.42 -4.99 32.13
C THR A 382 52.34 -3.95 32.39
N LEU A 383 52.09 -3.10 31.41
CA LEU A 383 51.00 -2.13 31.43
C LEU A 383 50.04 -2.43 30.29
N SER A 384 48.74 -2.28 30.52
CA SER A 384 47.73 -2.48 29.48
C SER A 384 46.81 -1.27 29.42
N ILE A 385 46.41 -0.89 28.21
CA ILE A 385 45.43 0.18 27.99
C ILE A 385 44.06 -0.45 27.88
N ALA A 386 43.15 -0.07 28.78
CA ALA A 386 41.77 -0.48 28.68
C ALA A 386 41.04 0.37 27.62
N LEU A 387 40.45 -0.30 26.63
CA LEU A 387 39.43 0.29 25.78
C LEU A 387 38.10 0.25 26.52
N GLN A 388 37.36 1.35 26.48
CA GLN A 388 36.06 1.47 27.13
C GLN A 388 35.02 2.02 26.16
N ALA A 389 33.94 1.29 25.93
CA ALA A 389 32.74 1.87 25.38
C ALA A 389 32.05 2.68 26.49
N GLN A 390 31.89 3.98 26.28
CA GLN A 390 31.17 4.87 27.17
C GLN A 390 29.94 5.41 26.46
N TYR A 391 28.91 5.78 27.22
CA TYR A 391 27.77 6.51 26.71
C TYR A 391 27.48 7.76 27.54
N TYR A 392 26.87 8.75 26.91
CA TYR A 392 26.50 9.99 27.58
C TYR A 392 25.09 9.89 28.16
N SER A 393 24.96 10.19 29.45
CA SER A 393 23.67 10.25 30.14
C SER A 393 23.70 11.30 31.24
N ALA A 394 22.65 12.13 31.29
CA ALA A 394 22.43 13.13 32.32
C ALA A 394 23.68 14.00 32.63
N GLY A 395 24.40 14.44 31.59
CA GLY A 395 25.57 15.30 31.75
C GLY A 395 26.90 14.57 31.93
N ASN A 396 26.91 13.24 32.00
CA ASN A 396 28.09 12.45 32.38
C ASN A 396 28.40 11.35 31.36
N TRP A 397 29.67 11.00 31.25
CA TRP A 397 30.12 9.80 30.53
C TRP A 397 30.13 8.62 31.48
N LEU A 398 29.34 7.60 31.16
CA LEU A 398 29.22 6.37 31.93
C LEU A 398 29.79 5.21 31.13
N LEU A 399 30.39 4.23 31.80
CA LEU A 399 30.79 2.98 31.17
C LEU A 399 29.56 2.22 30.68
N ASN A 400 29.58 1.75 29.44
CA ASN A 400 28.49 0.94 28.88
C ASN A 400 28.65 -0.53 29.26
N ILE A 401 28.24 -0.89 30.47
CA ILE A 401 28.35 -2.28 30.98
C ILE A 401 27.48 -3.28 30.23
N ASP A 402 26.53 -2.82 29.39
CA ASP A 402 25.69 -3.69 28.58
C ASP A 402 26.37 -4.07 27.26
N ASP A 403 27.47 -3.40 26.88
CA ASP A 403 28.15 -3.63 25.61
C ASP A 403 29.06 -4.87 25.67
N ASN A 404 28.64 -5.92 25.00
CA ASN A 404 29.35 -7.20 24.86
C ASN A 404 29.63 -7.56 23.39
N SER A 405 29.41 -6.63 22.46
CA SER A 405 29.41 -6.92 21.01
C SER A 405 30.13 -5.88 20.16
N THR A 406 30.65 -4.80 20.74
CA THR A 406 31.55 -3.89 20.02
C THR A 406 32.87 -4.61 19.71
N ASN A 407 33.14 -4.83 18.42
CA ASN A 407 34.39 -5.43 17.95
C ASN A 407 35.55 -4.42 18.09
N ILE A 408 36.59 -4.82 18.82
CA ILE A 408 37.81 -4.04 19.06
C ILE A 408 39.06 -4.74 18.51
N SER A 409 38.89 -5.66 17.57
CA SER A 409 40.00 -6.34 16.90
C SER A 409 40.80 -5.32 16.07
N LEU A 410 42.01 -5.02 16.53
CA LEU A 410 42.87 -3.97 16.02
C LEU A 410 44.31 -4.46 16.01
N ALA A 411 45.08 -4.13 14.98
CA ALA A 411 46.48 -4.52 14.92
C ALA A 411 47.39 -3.37 14.42
N GLN A 412 48.53 -3.22 15.10
CA GLN A 412 49.55 -2.23 14.74
C GLN A 412 50.14 -2.50 13.34
N ASN A 413 50.34 -3.76 12.97
CA ASN A 413 50.89 -4.13 11.66
C ASN A 413 49.92 -3.84 10.49
N LEU A 414 48.63 -3.65 10.77
CA LEU A 414 47.63 -3.19 9.81
C LEU A 414 47.52 -1.67 9.76
N GLY A 415 48.31 -0.94 10.55
CA GLY A 415 48.25 0.53 10.65
C GLY A 415 47.05 1.06 11.44
N GLN A 416 46.32 0.18 12.14
CA GLN A 416 45.15 0.58 12.94
C GLN A 416 45.54 1.15 14.30
N ILE A 417 46.77 0.84 14.76
CA ILE A 417 47.34 1.34 16.01
C ILE A 417 48.64 2.07 15.67
N SER A 418 48.78 3.29 16.16
CA SER A 418 49.99 4.10 16.04
C SER A 418 50.61 4.35 17.41
N LEU A 419 51.94 4.24 17.49
CA LEU A 419 52.72 4.51 18.69
C LEU A 419 53.62 5.72 18.43
N THR A 420 53.41 6.81 19.18
CA THR A 420 54.20 8.03 19.06
C THR A 420 54.93 8.31 20.38
N PRO A 421 56.25 8.52 20.40
CA PRO A 421 56.94 8.88 21.64
C PRO A 421 56.40 10.20 22.20
N LEU A 422 56.24 10.30 23.53
CA LEU A 422 55.88 11.59 24.13
C LEU A 422 57.08 12.55 24.06
N PRO A 423 56.83 13.86 23.85
CA PRO A 423 57.90 14.86 23.68
C PRO A 423 58.87 14.98 24.87
N ASP A 424 58.39 14.74 26.10
CA ASP A 424 59.15 14.95 27.35
C ASP A 424 59.62 13.63 28.00
N SER A 425 59.62 12.53 27.26
CA SER A 425 60.08 11.23 27.77
C SER A 425 61.61 11.16 27.90
N GLU A 426 62.10 10.59 29.02
CA GLU A 426 63.54 10.35 29.23
C GLU A 426 64.18 9.52 28.10
N ASN A 427 63.46 8.49 27.64
CA ASN A 427 63.87 7.65 26.52
C ASN A 427 62.73 7.50 25.51
N ASN A 428 63.08 7.36 24.23
CA ASN A 428 62.14 6.92 23.21
C ASN A 428 61.94 5.41 23.31
N ILE A 429 60.82 5.00 23.90
CA ILE A 429 60.45 3.60 24.07
C ILE A 429 59.51 3.06 22.98
N ALA A 430 59.06 3.91 22.04
CA ALA A 430 58.08 3.50 21.03
C ALA A 430 58.62 2.40 20.09
N SER A 431 59.91 2.44 19.76
CA SER A 431 60.57 1.42 18.92
C SER A 431 60.79 0.07 19.61
N LEU A 432 60.54 -0.03 20.92
CA LEU A 432 60.63 -1.29 21.67
C LEU A 432 59.39 -2.16 21.47
N TYR A 433 58.30 -1.58 20.97
CA TYR A 433 57.01 -2.25 20.82
C TYR A 433 56.69 -2.49 19.35
N SER A 434 56.37 -3.74 19.04
CA SER A 434 55.89 -4.17 17.73
C SER A 434 54.80 -5.21 17.92
N ASN A 435 53.89 -5.32 16.94
CA ASN A 435 52.75 -6.25 16.97
C ASN A 435 51.80 -6.02 18.16
N ILE A 436 51.65 -4.77 18.61
CA ILE A 436 50.58 -4.42 19.55
C ILE A 436 49.24 -4.67 18.87
N GLN A 437 48.33 -5.29 19.61
CA GLN A 437 47.02 -5.69 19.11
C GLN A 437 45.97 -5.68 20.21
N SER A 438 44.71 -5.70 19.78
CA SER A 438 43.56 -6.11 20.57
C SER A 438 42.75 -7.11 19.74
N ALA A 439 42.04 -8.03 20.40
CA ALA A 439 41.29 -9.08 19.75
C ALA A 439 39.89 -9.26 20.35
N GLY A 440 38.93 -9.56 19.48
CA GLY A 440 37.57 -9.90 19.88
C GLY A 440 36.68 -8.69 20.12
N PHE A 441 35.86 -8.80 21.17
CA PHE A 441 34.78 -7.89 21.50
C PHE A 441 34.96 -7.36 22.92
N LEU A 442 34.40 -6.19 23.20
CA LEU A 442 34.27 -5.70 24.58
C LEU A 442 33.46 -6.70 25.41
N ALA A 443 33.77 -6.77 26.70
CA ALA A 443 32.98 -7.46 27.71
C ALA A 443 32.63 -6.47 28.82
N ALA A 444 31.34 -6.29 29.07
CA ALA A 444 30.81 -5.23 29.94
C ALA A 444 31.41 -3.84 29.63
N GLY A 445 31.54 -3.54 28.34
CA GLY A 445 32.07 -2.28 27.82
C GLY A 445 33.58 -2.08 27.97
N ILE A 446 34.34 -3.08 28.41
CA ILE A 446 35.80 -2.98 28.60
C ILE A 446 36.54 -4.08 27.82
N SER A 447 37.72 -3.77 27.29
CA SER A 447 38.64 -4.76 26.70
C SER A 447 39.28 -5.67 27.75
N ASP A 448 39.81 -6.82 27.32
CA ASP A 448 40.55 -7.70 28.23
C ASP A 448 41.90 -7.06 28.64
N SER A 449 42.44 -7.46 29.78
CA SER A 449 43.76 -6.99 30.24
C SER A 449 44.94 -7.41 29.35
N SER A 450 44.74 -8.42 28.49
CA SER A 450 45.70 -8.86 27.48
C SER A 450 45.63 -8.03 26.19
N ASP A 451 44.56 -7.27 25.99
CA ASP A 451 44.44 -6.32 24.88
C ASP A 451 45.32 -5.08 25.13
N LEU A 452 45.92 -4.57 24.06
CA LEU A 452 46.81 -3.40 24.11
C LEU A 452 47.82 -3.50 25.27
N SER A 453 48.42 -4.68 25.41
CA SER A 453 49.39 -4.97 26.47
C SER A 453 50.81 -4.62 26.04
N PHE A 454 51.52 -3.94 26.92
CA PHE A 454 52.88 -3.46 26.75
C PHE A 454 53.77 -4.13 27.79
N LEU A 455 54.60 -5.06 27.33
CA LEU A 455 55.60 -5.71 28.17
C LEU A 455 56.58 -4.69 28.78
N PRO A 456 57.26 -5.04 29.89
CA PRO A 456 58.18 -4.12 30.56
C PRO A 456 59.24 -3.54 29.61
N ALA A 457 59.32 -2.21 29.53
CA ALA A 457 60.34 -1.53 28.73
C ALA A 457 61.75 -1.67 29.36
N ASN A 458 61.82 -1.92 30.67
CA ASN A 458 63.04 -1.83 31.50
C ASN A 458 63.79 -0.49 31.32
N LEU A 459 63.09 0.53 30.85
CA LEU A 459 63.55 1.87 30.56
C LEU A 459 62.42 2.84 30.91
N ARG A 460 62.80 4.04 31.36
CA ARG A 460 61.85 5.10 31.62
C ARG A 460 61.47 5.82 30.35
N GLY A 461 60.19 6.11 30.20
CA GLY A 461 59.66 6.84 29.06
C GLY A 461 58.18 6.61 28.89
N GLY A 462 57.56 7.47 28.11
CA GLY A 462 56.17 7.35 27.72
C GLY A 462 55.98 7.46 26.21
N LEU A 463 54.85 6.90 25.78
CA LEU A 463 54.37 6.99 24.40
C LEU A 463 52.84 7.21 24.41
N GLN A 464 52.36 7.82 23.33
CA GLN A 464 50.96 7.93 23.01
C GLN A 464 50.57 6.78 22.09
N VAL A 465 49.50 6.09 22.45
CA VAL A 465 48.86 5.05 21.65
C VAL A 465 47.61 5.64 21.06
N THR A 466 47.49 5.60 19.75
CA THR A 466 46.34 6.14 19.02
C THR A 466 45.73 5.05 18.16
N ILE A 467 44.40 4.96 18.15
CA ILE A 467 43.67 4.01 17.31
C ILE A 467 43.00 4.76 16.16
N SER A 468 43.23 4.30 14.93
CA SER A 468 42.63 4.92 13.74
C SER A 468 41.15 4.55 13.61
N SER A 469 40.31 5.55 13.39
CA SER A 469 38.90 5.40 12.99
C SER A 469 38.73 5.16 11.48
N LEU A 470 39.79 5.33 10.69
CA LEU A 470 39.77 5.25 9.23
C LEU A 470 40.33 3.93 8.68
N VAL A 471 41.49 3.51 9.19
CA VAL A 471 42.22 2.35 8.65
C VAL A 471 41.45 1.06 8.95
N GLY A 472 41.12 0.32 7.89
CA GLY A 472 40.28 -0.88 7.98
C GLY A 472 38.79 -0.62 8.25
N SER A 473 38.38 0.65 8.34
CA SER A 473 36.98 1.08 8.55
C SER A 473 36.28 0.30 9.67
N PRO A 474 36.84 0.30 10.89
CA PRO A 474 36.34 -0.54 11.97
C PRO A 474 34.89 -0.16 12.30
N ALA A 475 34.05 -1.17 12.57
CA ALA A 475 32.61 -0.96 12.77
C ALA A 475 32.32 0.08 13.87
N TRP A 476 33.07 0.02 14.98
CA TRP A 476 32.94 0.98 16.08
C TRP A 476 33.11 2.43 15.63
N ALA A 477 33.92 2.74 14.61
CA ALA A 477 34.15 4.12 14.18
C ALA A 477 32.89 4.78 13.60
N LYS A 478 31.88 4.00 13.18
CA LYS A 478 30.62 4.54 12.67
C LYS A 478 29.73 5.11 13.78
N TYR A 479 29.79 4.56 14.99
CA TYR A 479 28.84 4.88 16.07
C TYR A 479 29.49 5.19 17.43
N LEU A 480 30.76 4.82 17.65
CA LEU A 480 31.59 5.13 18.82
C LEU A 480 32.71 6.14 18.54
N ASN A 481 32.82 6.68 17.33
CA ASN A 481 33.72 7.81 17.11
C ASN A 481 33.15 9.09 17.76
N TYR A 482 34.04 10.00 18.13
CA TYR A 482 33.75 11.23 18.85
C TYR A 482 34.69 12.33 18.32
N ASP A 483 34.26 13.59 18.41
CA ASP A 483 35.08 14.75 18.05
C ASP A 483 36.24 14.89 19.06
N TRP A 484 37.31 14.13 18.81
CA TRP A 484 38.47 14.01 19.69
C TRP A 484 39.43 15.19 19.50
N ASN A 485 39.42 15.81 18.32
CA ASN A 485 40.27 16.95 18.00
C ASN A 485 39.60 18.31 18.29
N GLY A 486 38.29 18.34 18.54
CA GLY A 486 37.52 19.54 18.86
C GLY A 486 37.24 20.45 17.66
N ASP A 487 37.28 19.93 16.44
CA ASP A 487 37.09 20.71 15.21
C ASP A 487 35.61 20.89 14.81
N GLY A 488 34.69 20.29 15.58
CA GLY A 488 33.25 20.37 15.36
C GLY A 488 32.74 19.38 14.33
N MET A 489 33.52 18.37 13.93
CA MET A 489 33.12 17.30 13.03
C MET A 489 33.53 15.94 13.61
N ILE A 490 32.68 14.93 13.45
CA ILE A 490 33.04 13.54 13.73
C ILE A 490 33.43 12.89 12.41
N ASN A 491 34.72 12.63 12.20
CA ASN A 491 35.26 12.14 10.94
C ASN A 491 36.48 11.20 11.14
N GLY A 492 37.10 10.76 10.05
CA GLY A 492 38.24 9.82 10.07
C GLY A 492 39.55 10.40 10.61
N LEU A 493 39.60 11.69 10.93
CA LEU A 493 40.74 12.36 11.58
C LEU A 493 40.62 12.31 13.11
N ASP A 494 39.45 11.95 13.63
CA ASP A 494 39.26 11.70 15.05
C ASP A 494 39.82 10.34 15.42
N ALA A 495 40.67 10.33 16.43
CA ALA A 495 41.34 9.14 16.87
C ALA A 495 41.42 9.13 18.41
N PRO A 496 40.75 8.18 19.08
CA PRO A 496 40.95 8.02 20.51
C PRO A 496 42.41 7.69 20.78
N SER A 497 42.94 8.23 21.87
CA SER A 497 44.31 7.98 22.28
C SER A 497 44.43 7.83 23.79
N ALA A 498 45.44 7.09 24.22
CA ALA A 498 45.86 7.04 25.61
C ALA A 498 47.38 7.15 25.71
N THR A 499 47.81 7.66 26.85
CA THR A 499 49.21 7.74 27.24
C THR A 499 49.57 6.53 28.08
N ILE A 500 50.69 5.91 27.74
CA ILE A 500 51.37 4.94 28.60
C ILE A 500 52.71 5.53 29.06
N ASN A 501 53.02 5.40 30.35
CA ASN A 501 54.25 5.92 30.91
C ASN A 501 54.88 4.89 31.88
N PHE A 502 56.09 4.48 31.55
CA PHE A 502 56.95 3.63 32.37
C PHE A 502 57.89 4.53 33.17
N GLY A 503 57.70 4.54 34.49
CA GLY A 503 58.55 5.29 35.40
C GLY A 503 57.81 5.70 36.66
N ILE A 504 58.59 5.85 37.73
CA ILE A 504 58.09 6.31 39.03
C ILE A 504 58.05 7.83 39.01
N TYR A 505 56.93 8.45 39.38
CA TYR A 505 56.87 9.90 39.60
C TYR A 505 57.85 10.28 40.72
N ARG A 506 59.03 10.76 40.32
CA ARG A 506 59.97 11.43 41.21
C ARG A 506 59.55 12.90 41.19
N GLY A 507 58.81 13.35 42.21
CA GLY A 507 58.66 14.80 42.43
C GLY A 507 60.06 15.46 42.43
N ASN A 508 60.13 16.75 42.12
CA ASN A 508 61.35 17.56 41.97
C ASN A 508 62.66 16.88 42.43
N ASP A 509 63.50 16.45 41.47
CA ASP A 509 64.79 15.76 41.67
C ASP A 509 65.79 16.51 42.58
N ARG A 510 65.47 17.74 43.00
CA ARG A 510 66.22 18.49 44.03
C ARG A 510 65.83 18.16 45.47
N LYS A 511 64.86 17.28 45.73
CA LYS A 511 64.50 16.83 47.09
C LYS A 511 64.72 15.33 47.25
N ILE A 512 65.69 14.96 48.08
CA ILE A 512 65.91 13.58 48.53
C ILE A 512 65.06 13.38 49.80
N ASN A 513 64.11 12.44 49.77
CA ASN A 513 63.43 11.97 50.97
C ASN A 513 64.11 10.66 51.43
N TYR A 514 64.74 10.69 52.59
CA TYR A 514 65.24 9.51 53.30
C TYR A 514 64.32 9.21 54.48
N ARG A 515 63.93 7.93 54.63
CA ARG A 515 63.26 7.43 55.84
C ARG A 515 64.28 6.62 56.63
N GLU A 516 64.71 7.14 57.77
CA GLU A 516 65.49 6.37 58.72
C GLU A 516 64.60 5.29 59.37
N VAL A 517 65.10 4.07 59.42
CA VAL A 517 64.60 3.01 60.27
C VAL A 517 65.55 2.95 61.47
N LEU A 518 65.06 3.30 62.65
CA LEU A 518 65.77 3.10 63.91
C LEU A 518 65.50 1.67 64.37
N GLU A 519 66.55 0.90 64.63
CA GLU A 519 66.50 -0.41 65.31
C GLU A 519 66.05 -0.30 66.77
#